data_AF-A0A3D5AM61-F1
#
_entry.id   AF-A0A3D5AM61-F1
#
_cell.length_a   1.000
_cell.length_b   1.000
_cell.length_c   1.000
_cell.angle_alpha   90.00
_cell.angle_beta   90.00
_cell.angle_gamma   90.00
#
_symmetry.space_group_name_H-M   'P 1'
#
loop_
_entity.id
_entity.type
_entity.pdbx_description
1 polymer ?
#
loop_
_entity_poly.entity_id
_entity_poly.type
_entity_poly.pdbx_seq_one_letter_code
_entity_poly.pdbx_strand_id
1 'polypeptide(L)' 'MDLVKRETTARPTKAVVTPVCAGNWHYTVLEVPDKEPLQVLTKGDPAALTLVAVGTDVCTVDVRRQAPTGILLAASC' A
#
# COMPACT_ATOMS: atom_id res chain seq x y z
N MET A 1 28.47 14.75 16.66
CA MET A 1 27.08 15.14 17.01
C MET A 1 26.20 14.52 15.95
N ASP A 2 26.05 13.22 16.07
CA ASP A 2 25.54 12.32 15.05
C ASP A 2 24.02 12.40 15.06
N LEU A 3 23.42 12.83 13.95
CA LEU A 3 21.99 12.79 13.72
C LEU A 3 21.57 11.31 13.64
N VAL A 4 21.29 10.71 14.79
CA VAL A 4 20.49 9.47 14.88
C VAL A 4 19.16 9.76 14.19
N LYS A 5 19.03 9.28 12.95
CA LYS A 5 17.77 9.21 12.23
C LYS A 5 16.87 8.29 13.03
N ARG A 6 16.00 8.85 13.88
CA ARG A 6 14.95 8.08 14.54
C ARG A 6 14.11 7.46 13.42
N GLU A 7 14.25 6.16 13.20
CA GLU A 7 13.32 5.39 12.40
C GLU A 7 12.01 5.33 13.18
N THR A 8 11.22 6.40 13.11
CA THR A 8 9.84 6.36 13.58
C THR A 8 9.12 5.39 12.65
N THR A 9 9.02 4.14 13.08
CA THR A 9 8.29 3.11 12.36
C THR A 9 6.83 3.54 12.38
N ALA A 10 6.33 4.06 11.25
CA ALA A 10 4.92 4.34 11.09
C ALA A 10 4.16 3.03 11.24
N ARG A 11 3.35 2.92 12.29
CA ARG A 11 2.50 1.75 12.53
C ARG A 11 1.09 2.09 12.08
N PRO A 12 0.60 1.44 11.00
CA PRO A 12 -0.79 1.58 10.63
C PRO A 12 -1.68 0.98 11.72
N THR A 13 -2.80 1.64 12.02
CA THR A 13 -3.74 1.23 13.07
C THR A 13 -4.95 0.50 12.51
N LYS A 14 -5.42 0.88 11.32
CA LYS A 14 -6.66 0.37 10.76
C LYS A 14 -6.69 0.50 9.22
N ALA A 15 -7.33 -0.46 8.56
CA ALA A 15 -7.75 -0.30 7.17
C ALA A 15 -9.03 0.55 7.09
N VAL A 16 -9.00 1.65 6.35
CA VAL A 16 -10.12 2.59 6.23
C VAL A 16 -11.03 2.30 5.04
N VAL A 17 -10.52 1.58 4.04
CA VAL A 17 -11.34 1.07 2.93
C VAL A 17 -11.37 -0.45 2.98
N THR A 18 -12.52 -1.03 2.62
CA THR A 18 -12.62 -2.47 2.37
C THR A 18 -11.57 -2.85 1.32
N PRO A 19 -10.74 -3.87 1.58
CA PRO A 19 -9.73 -4.30 0.61
C PRO A 19 -10.37 -4.62 -0.74
N VAL A 20 -9.81 -4.06 -1.80
CA VAL A 20 -10.20 -4.38 -3.18
C VAL A 20 -9.25 -5.46 -3.68
N CYS A 21 -9.80 -6.55 -4.19
CA CYS A 21 -9.04 -7.68 -4.70
C CYS A 21 -9.29 -7.85 -6.21
N ALA A 22 -8.23 -8.12 -6.97
CA ALA A 22 -8.36 -8.55 -8.36
C ALA A 22 -7.27 -9.58 -8.67
N GLY A 23 -7.68 -10.81 -9.00
CA GLY A 23 -6.73 -11.92 -9.11
C GLY A 23 -5.96 -12.11 -7.80
N ASN A 24 -4.63 -12.14 -7.88
CA ASN A 24 -3.75 -12.23 -6.71
C ASN A 24 -3.28 -10.86 -6.18
N TRP A 25 -3.89 -9.74 -6.62
CA TRP A 25 -3.55 -8.39 -6.16
C TRP A 25 -4.57 -7.86 -5.17
N HIS A 26 -4.10 -7.04 -4.23
CA HIS A 26 -4.91 -6.43 -3.20
C HIS A 26 -4.53 -4.96 -3.02
N TYR A 27 -5.53 -4.10 -2.90
CA TYR A 27 -5.40 -2.70 -2.57
C TYR A 27 -6.16 -2.38 -1.28
N THR A 28 -5.56 -1.58 -0.41
CA THR A 28 -6.24 -0.97 0.74
C THR A 28 -5.58 0.36 1.11
N VAL A 29 -6.20 1.07 2.04
CA VAL A 29 -5.69 2.31 2.62
C VAL A 29 -5.62 2.10 4.13
N LEU A 30 -4.47 2.39 4.72
CA LEU A 30 -4.21 2.24 6.13
C LEU A 30 -4.09 3.62 6.81
N GLU A 31 -4.81 3.81 7.91
CA GLU A 31 -4.61 4.97 8.79
C GLU A 31 -3.29 4.84 9.53
N VAL A 32 -2.56 5.94 9.63
CA VAL A 32 -1.35 6.06 10.45
C VAL A 32 -1.54 7.27 11.38
N PRO A 33 -1.36 7.12 12.70
CA PRO A 33 -1.50 8.24 13.63
C PRO A 33 -0.63 9.43 13.25
N ASP A 34 -1.21 10.63 13.29
CA ASP A 34 -0.54 11.90 13.00
C ASP A 34 0.12 11.99 11.61
N LYS A 35 -0.37 11.20 10.64
CA LYS A 35 0.13 11.15 9.27
C LYS A 35 -1.03 11.04 8.27
N GLU A 36 -0.72 11.36 7.01
CA GLU A 36 -1.62 11.06 5.89
C GLU A 36 -1.81 9.53 5.76
N PRO A 37 -3.02 9.04 5.45
CA PRO A 37 -3.25 7.62 5.21
C PRO A 37 -2.35 7.07 4.11
N LEU A 38 -1.87 5.84 4.29
CA LEU A 38 -1.01 5.19 3.33
C LEU A 38 -1.84 4.26 2.44
N GLN A 39 -1.70 4.42 1.14
CA GLN A 39 -2.14 3.43 0.18
C GLN A 39 -1.19 2.23 0.22
N VAL A 40 -1.73 1.03 0.08
CA VAL A 40 -0.97 -0.23 0.15
C VAL A 40 -1.39 -1.15 -0.97
N LEU A 41 -0.41 -1.57 -1.77
CA LEU A 41 -0.56 -2.60 -2.79
C LEU A 41 0.22 -3.84 -2.39
N THR A 42 -0.46 -4.98 -2.35
CA THR A 42 0.18 -6.29 -2.13
C THR A 42 -0.22 -7.27 -3.23
N LYS A 43 0.57 -8.33 -3.40
CA LYS A 43 0.24 -9.44 -4.30
C LYS A 43 0.65 -10.79 -3.74
N GLY A 44 0.06 -11.86 -4.27
CA GLY A 44 0.39 -13.25 -3.92
C GLY A 44 -0.73 -13.96 -3.18
N ASP A 45 -0.41 -15.10 -2.59
CA ASP A 45 -1.35 -15.89 -1.80
C ASP A 45 -1.79 -15.14 -0.54
N PRO A 46 -3.05 -15.27 -0.10
CA PRO A 46 -3.55 -14.60 1.12
C PRO A 46 -2.76 -14.95 2.39
N ALA A 47 -2.15 -16.13 2.43
CA ALA A 47 -1.29 -16.58 3.53
C ALA A 47 0.17 -16.09 3.42
N ALA A 48 0.57 -15.50 2.29
CA ALA A 48 1.94 -15.13 1.96
C ALA A 48 1.99 -13.88 1.05
N LEU A 49 1.35 -12.79 1.49
CA LEU A 49 1.31 -11.55 0.74
C LEU A 49 2.70 -10.90 0.64
N THR A 50 3.03 -10.43 -0.55
CA THR A 50 4.22 -9.61 -0.83
C THR A 50 3.81 -8.15 -0.97
N LEU A 51 4.50 -7.26 -0.25
CA LEU A 51 4.32 -5.82 -0.42
C LEU A 51 4.90 -5.36 -1.76
N VAL A 52 4.09 -4.71 -2.58
CA VAL A 52 4.50 -4.18 -3.89
C VAL A 52 4.82 -2.69 -3.79
N ALA A 53 3.92 -1.91 -3.19
CA ALA A 53 4.09 -0.48 -2.98
C ALA A 53 3.34 -0.03 -1.72
N VAL A 54 3.90 0.97 -1.04
CA VAL A 54 3.30 1.66 0.11
C VAL A 54 3.64 3.13 0.02
N GLY A 55 2.65 4.00 0.23
CA GLY A 55 2.86 5.44 0.19
C GLY A 55 1.58 6.22 -0.02
N THR A 56 1.71 7.54 -0.07
CA THR A 56 0.61 8.43 -0.47
C THR A 56 0.43 8.46 -1.99
N ASP A 57 1.48 8.09 -2.74
CA ASP A 57 1.46 7.73 -4.17
C ASP A 57 2.08 6.34 -4.35
N VAL A 58 1.35 5.45 -5.02
CA VAL A 58 1.73 4.05 -5.25
C VAL A 58 1.82 3.71 -6.74
N CYS A 59 1.59 4.68 -7.63
CA CYS A 59 1.44 4.45 -9.07
C CYS A 59 2.79 4.38 -9.82
N THR A 60 3.69 3.51 -9.34
CA THR A 60 4.98 3.25 -9.97
C THR A 60 4.83 2.61 -11.35
N VAL A 61 5.89 2.64 -12.15
CA VAL A 61 5.91 2.01 -13.49
C VAL A 61 5.55 0.53 -13.42
N ASP A 62 6.04 -0.20 -12.41
CA ASP A 62 5.75 -1.63 -12.26
C ASP A 62 4.31 -1.90 -11.85
N VAL A 63 3.72 -1.06 -10.98
CA VAL A 63 2.30 -1.13 -10.65
C VAL A 63 1.45 -0.92 -11.90
N ARG A 64 1.72 0.15 -12.68
CA ARG A 64 0.99 0.45 -13.91
C ARG A 64 1.08 -0.65 -14.97
N ARG A 65 2.21 -1.38 -15.03
CA ARG A 65 2.40 -2.47 -15.98
C ARG A 65 1.80 -3.81 -15.56
N GLN A 66 1.78 -4.11 -14.27
CA GLN A 66 1.49 -5.46 -13.78
C GLN A 66 0.15 -5.59 -13.04
N ALA A 67 -0.35 -4.50 -12.45
CA ALA A 67 -1.58 -4.55 -11.67
C ALA A 67 -2.81 -4.69 -12.60
N PRO A 68 -3.81 -5.49 -12.22
CA PRO A 68 -5.07 -5.57 -12.96
C PRO A 68 -5.81 -4.22 -12.99
N THR A 69 -6.62 -3.99 -14.03
CA THR A 69 -7.37 -2.73 -14.21
C THR A 69 -8.20 -2.35 -12.98
N GLY A 70 -8.83 -3.31 -12.30
CA GLY A 70 -9.59 -3.03 -11.07
C GLY A 70 -8.75 -2.48 -9.93
N ILE A 71 -7.47 -2.87 -9.84
CA ILE A 71 -6.52 -2.37 -8.84
C ILE A 71 -6.02 -0.97 -9.21
N LEU A 72 -5.72 -0.76 -10.50
CA LEU A 72 -5.32 0.56 -11.00
C LEU A 72 -6.40 1.60 -10.71
N LEU A 73 -7.66 1.30 -11.07
CA LEU A 73 -8.79 2.17 -10.80
C LEU A 73 -8.99 2.43 -9.29
N ALA A 74 -8.83 1.42 -8.44
CA ALA A 74 -8.96 1.59 -7.00
C ALA A 74 -7.87 2.48 -6.39
N ALA A 75 -6.64 2.38 -6.89
CA ALA A 75 -5.50 3.20 -6.48
C ALA A 75 -5.42 4.56 -7.21
N SER A 76 -6.41 4.88 -8.06
CA SER A 76 -6.38 6.06 -8.93
C SER A 76 -5.10 6.17 -9.78
N CYS A 77 -4.58 5.01 -10.19
CA CYS A 77 -3.56 4.85 -11.22
C CYS A 77 -4.23 4.64 -12.58
#